data_AF-M0IX86-F1
#
_entry.id   AF-M0IX86-F1
#
_cell.length_a   1.000
_cell.length_b   1.000
_cell.length_c   1.000
_cell.angle_alpha   90.00
_cell.angle_beta   90.00
_cell.angle_gamma   90.00
#
_symmetry.space_group_name_H-M   'P 1'
#
loop_
_entity.id
_entity.type
_entity.pdbx_description
1 polymer ?
#
loop_
_entity_poly.entity_id
_entity_poly.type
_entity_poly.pdbx_seq_one_letter_code
_entity_poly.pdbx_strand_id
1 'polypeptide(L)'
;MKFDPNELSGDTDEIISLFIDYITRTDEEIEDEKDRGQRKTQVKIFLANNHGLKLGSLTDEIEHLSQREGLSEYIQRYITEHNFHEERLGDSVSYVEIDTPKRARTDQFVFVDDGDYLRVITAERRKWTEKTVEKLIQYLPSLERVFLTPSDLEDIVADLYGTSVAGFTAKYHSYKTDKRASIRFHGGTDEDLEKVENVFDAKPTRLEFNQRNSPEAAVRSSVAQEGHFTFSSVRPGSEERGAQTLEELSKGFEAHDEQNYKVKHRPTRETFKNGFTIEGGTTLRLIDDSEDYSLEQDTADFLEERILDHKRRYEYSVWEHGNYFVFDKDTGEPFEITVEDEDIYLHAKENTTSTTFRDFCSLVFEEFDSTYSLEKNSRRLKA
;
A
#
# COMPACT_ATOMS: atom_id res chain seq x y z
N MET A 1 -22.09 -6.60 -3.35
CA MET A 1 -22.46 -7.93 -2.85
C MET A 1 -22.95 -7.78 -1.43
N LYS A 2 -23.88 -8.61 -0.98
CA LYS A 2 -24.07 -8.85 0.46
C LYS A 2 -23.75 -10.31 0.67
N PHE A 3 -22.78 -10.61 1.51
CA PHE A 3 -22.45 -11.97 1.90
C PHE A 3 -23.29 -12.33 3.12
N ASP A 4 -23.82 -13.54 3.14
CA ASP A 4 -24.27 -14.17 4.38
C ASP A 4 -23.05 -14.94 4.94
N PRO A 5 -22.62 -14.69 6.19
CA PRO A 5 -21.52 -15.44 6.81
C PRO A 5 -21.73 -16.95 6.76
N ASN A 6 -22.99 -17.42 6.78
CA ASN A 6 -23.32 -18.84 6.72
C ASN A 6 -23.14 -19.44 5.32
N GLU A 7 -23.04 -18.61 4.28
CA GLU A 7 -22.75 -19.04 2.90
C GLU A 7 -21.25 -19.06 2.59
N LEU A 8 -20.42 -18.47 3.47
CA LEU A 8 -18.97 -18.49 3.35
C LEU A 8 -18.42 -19.70 4.10
N SER A 9 -17.66 -20.55 3.40
CA SER A 9 -16.93 -21.62 4.07
C SER A 9 -15.68 -21.07 4.76
N GLY A 10 -15.14 -21.85 5.70
CA GLY A 10 -13.84 -21.54 6.30
C GLY A 10 -12.64 -21.81 5.39
N ASP A 11 -12.88 -22.20 4.13
CA ASP A 11 -11.84 -22.56 3.17
C ASP A 11 -11.49 -21.37 2.25
N THR A 12 -10.19 -21.14 2.09
CA THR A 12 -9.68 -19.97 1.36
C THR A 12 -10.00 -20.07 -0.13
N ASP A 13 -9.85 -21.26 -0.72
CA ASP A 13 -10.06 -21.49 -2.16
C ASP A 13 -11.53 -21.29 -2.55
N GLU A 14 -12.47 -21.75 -1.72
CA GLU A 14 -13.90 -21.57 -1.94
C GLU A 14 -14.32 -20.10 -1.85
N ILE A 15 -13.77 -19.33 -0.90
CA ILE A 15 -14.03 -17.89 -0.80
C ILE A 15 -13.49 -17.15 -2.01
N ILE A 16 -12.26 -17.43 -2.42
CA ILE A 16 -11.66 -16.83 -3.62
C ILE A 16 -12.55 -17.13 -4.82
N SER A 17 -12.98 -18.38 -4.98
CA SER A 17 -13.88 -18.80 -6.06
C SER A 17 -15.17 -18.00 -6.06
N LEU A 18 -15.78 -17.79 -4.90
CA LEU A 18 -17.01 -17.01 -4.76
C LEU A 18 -16.84 -15.53 -5.17
N PHE A 19 -15.69 -14.92 -4.85
CA PHE A 19 -15.38 -13.56 -5.34
C PHE A 19 -15.10 -13.52 -6.84
N ILE A 20 -14.40 -14.53 -7.39
CA ILE A 20 -14.12 -14.64 -8.82
C ILE A 20 -15.43 -14.82 -9.61
N ASP A 21 -16.32 -15.72 -9.16
CA ASP A 21 -17.63 -15.94 -9.76
C ASP A 21 -18.47 -14.65 -9.79
N TYR A 22 -18.38 -13.82 -8.75
CA TYR A 22 -19.10 -12.54 -8.68
C TYR A 22 -18.68 -11.52 -9.75
N ILE A 23 -17.48 -11.67 -10.31
CA ILE A 23 -16.94 -10.83 -11.39
C ILE A 23 -16.78 -11.58 -12.72
N THR A 24 -17.23 -12.83 -12.79
CA THR A 24 -17.28 -13.59 -14.04
C THR A 24 -18.37 -13.00 -14.94
N ARG A 25 -18.00 -12.55 -16.14
CA ARG A 25 -18.89 -11.82 -17.06
C ARG A 25 -18.64 -12.20 -18.50
N THR A 26 -19.72 -12.30 -19.27
CA THR A 26 -19.61 -12.51 -20.72
C THR A 26 -19.12 -11.25 -21.43
N ASP A 27 -18.58 -11.47 -22.62
CA ASP A 27 -18.15 -10.47 -23.58
C ASP A 27 -19.24 -9.40 -23.83
N GLU A 28 -20.49 -9.84 -24.04
CA GLU A 28 -21.67 -8.97 -24.22
C GLU A 28 -21.98 -8.13 -22.97
N GLU A 29 -21.91 -8.71 -21.77
CA GLU A 29 -22.14 -7.98 -20.52
C GLU A 29 -21.07 -6.90 -20.28
N ILE A 30 -19.82 -7.22 -20.62
CA ILE A 30 -18.70 -6.30 -20.50
C ILE A 30 -18.84 -5.10 -21.46
N GLU A 31 -19.34 -5.34 -22.67
CA GLU A 31 -19.57 -4.31 -23.68
C GLU A 31 -20.81 -3.46 -23.35
N ASP A 32 -21.92 -4.10 -22.98
CA ASP A 32 -23.15 -3.43 -22.53
C ASP A 32 -22.90 -2.50 -21.32
N GLU A 33 -22.06 -2.92 -20.38
CA GLU A 33 -21.71 -2.11 -19.21
C GLU A 33 -20.83 -0.91 -19.55
N LYS A 34 -19.92 -1.04 -20.52
CA LYS A 34 -19.14 0.09 -21.04
C LYS A 34 -20.06 1.12 -21.69
N ASP A 35 -20.99 0.66 -22.54
CA ASP A 35 -21.88 1.52 -23.31
C ASP A 35 -22.92 2.24 -22.44
N ARG A 36 -23.40 1.57 -21.38
CA ARG A 36 -24.36 2.17 -20.44
C ARG A 36 -23.71 3.07 -19.39
N GLY A 37 -22.38 3.14 -19.34
CA GLY A 37 -21.63 3.87 -18.31
C GLY A 37 -21.93 3.38 -16.88
N GLN A 38 -22.43 2.14 -16.74
CA GLN A 38 -22.72 1.57 -15.43
C GLN A 38 -21.39 1.26 -14.72
N ARG A 39 -21.32 1.59 -13.43
CA ARG A 39 -20.09 1.41 -12.64
C ARG A 39 -19.81 -0.07 -12.46
N LYS A 40 -18.68 -0.52 -13.02
CA LYS A 40 -18.12 -1.87 -12.86
C LYS A 40 -18.10 -2.27 -11.39
N THR A 41 -18.71 -3.41 -11.07
CA THR A 41 -18.46 -4.10 -9.81
C THR A 41 -17.08 -4.72 -9.89
N GLN A 42 -16.26 -4.55 -8.86
CA GLN A 42 -14.87 -4.98 -8.86
C GLN A 42 -14.51 -5.57 -7.51
N VAL A 43 -13.75 -6.66 -7.51
CA VAL A 43 -13.15 -7.23 -6.31
C VAL A 43 -11.83 -6.53 -6.04
N LYS A 44 -11.62 -6.11 -4.79
CA LYS A 44 -10.42 -5.43 -4.31
C LYS A 44 -9.77 -6.32 -3.29
N ILE A 45 -8.45 -6.40 -3.38
CA ILE A 45 -7.60 -7.12 -2.45
C ILE A 45 -6.63 -6.09 -1.89
N PHE A 46 -6.60 -5.94 -0.57
CA PHE A 46 -5.62 -5.13 0.14
C PHE A 46 -4.66 -6.09 0.84
N LEU A 47 -3.37 -5.84 0.72
CA LEU A 47 -2.33 -6.57 1.44
C LEU A 47 -1.75 -5.67 2.54
N ALA A 48 -1.65 -6.26 3.71
CA ALA A 48 -0.98 -5.67 4.86
C ALA A 48 0.01 -6.68 5.43
N ASN A 49 1.18 -6.21 5.86
CA ASN A 49 2.02 -6.98 6.76
C ASN A 49 1.26 -7.23 8.06
N ASN A 50 1.23 -8.48 8.48
CA ASN A 50 0.62 -8.92 9.72
C ASN A 50 1.69 -9.02 10.81
N HIS A 51 1.65 -8.09 11.76
CA HIS A 51 2.55 -8.03 12.91
C HIS A 51 1.98 -8.72 14.15
N GLY A 52 1.16 -9.74 13.94
CA GLY A 52 0.60 -10.57 15.01
C GLY A 52 -0.87 -10.32 15.31
N LEU A 53 -1.62 -9.68 14.40
CA LEU A 53 -3.08 -9.72 14.43
C LEU A 53 -3.51 -11.19 14.30
N LYS A 54 -4.34 -11.64 15.23
CA LYS A 54 -4.93 -12.98 15.17
C LYS A 54 -6.36 -12.86 14.67
N LEU A 55 -6.73 -13.76 13.76
CA LEU A 55 -8.11 -13.89 13.34
C LEU A 55 -9.04 -14.15 14.54
N GLY A 56 -10.12 -13.39 14.60
CA GLY A 56 -11.08 -13.34 15.70
C GLY A 56 -10.73 -12.35 16.82
N SER A 57 -9.60 -11.63 16.76
CA SER A 57 -9.18 -10.67 17.79
C SER A 57 -9.41 -9.21 17.41
N LEU A 58 -10.03 -8.91 16.27
CA LEU A 58 -10.20 -7.53 15.78
C LEU A 58 -10.93 -6.63 16.78
N THR A 59 -12.04 -7.13 17.34
CA THR A 59 -12.82 -6.35 18.31
C THR A 59 -12.01 -6.02 19.56
N ASP A 60 -11.23 -6.99 20.06
CA ASP A 60 -10.37 -6.80 21.24
C ASP A 60 -9.25 -5.78 20.95
N GLU A 61 -8.61 -5.87 19.78
CA GLU A 61 -7.57 -4.93 19.34
C GLU A 61 -8.11 -3.50 19.22
N ILE A 62 -9.31 -3.33 18.67
CA ILE A 62 -9.96 -2.01 18.58
C ILE A 62 -10.33 -1.49 19.97
N GLU A 63 -10.81 -2.35 20.87
CA GLU A 63 -11.11 -1.95 22.25
C GLU A 63 -9.84 -1.51 22.97
N HIS A 64 -8.75 -2.28 22.88
CA HIS A 64 -7.46 -1.93 23.44
C HIS A 64 -6.92 -0.61 22.87
N LEU A 65 -7.05 -0.41 21.55
CA LEU A 65 -6.66 0.84 20.91
C LEU A 65 -7.47 2.00 21.48
N SER A 66 -8.80 1.87 21.61
CA SER A 66 -9.67 2.92 22.14
C SER A 66 -9.32 3.39 23.56
N GLN A 67 -8.73 2.50 24.38
CA GLN A 67 -8.34 2.76 25.76
C GLN A 67 -6.96 3.41 25.88
N ARG A 68 -6.19 3.49 24.79
CA ARG A 68 -4.82 4.00 24.80
C ARG A 68 -4.80 5.53 24.92
N GLU A 69 -4.07 6.04 25.91
CA GLU A 69 -3.85 7.48 26.06
C GLU A 69 -2.92 8.02 24.96
N GLY A 70 -3.16 9.25 24.51
CA GLY A 70 -2.30 9.93 23.52
C GLY A 70 -2.57 9.57 22.05
N LEU A 71 -3.66 8.87 21.74
CA LEU A 71 -4.07 8.64 20.35
C LEU A 71 -4.39 9.95 19.61
N SER A 72 -4.13 9.97 18.30
CA SER A 72 -4.52 11.09 17.45
C SER A 72 -6.05 11.21 17.35
N GLU A 73 -6.53 12.45 17.16
CA GLU A 73 -7.97 12.73 17.00
C GLU A 73 -8.57 11.97 15.79
N TYR A 74 -7.78 11.72 14.76
CA TYR A 74 -8.19 10.98 13.56
C TYR A 74 -8.52 9.52 13.87
N ILE A 75 -7.69 8.85 14.67
CA ILE A 75 -7.90 7.45 15.08
C ILE A 75 -9.12 7.37 16.01
N GLN A 76 -9.21 8.25 17.01
CA GLN A 76 -10.34 8.28 17.93
C GLN A 76 -11.67 8.48 17.19
N ARG A 77 -11.70 9.41 16.23
CA ARG A 77 -12.89 9.64 15.40
C ARG A 77 -13.24 8.42 14.58
N TYR A 78 -12.26 7.75 13.97
CA TYR A 78 -12.51 6.54 13.18
C TYR A 78 -13.13 5.42 14.03
N ILE A 79 -12.56 5.13 15.20
CA ILE A 79 -13.09 4.11 16.12
C ILE A 79 -14.49 4.48 16.61
N THR A 80 -14.75 5.76 16.88
CA THR A 80 -16.07 6.22 17.36
C THR A 80 -17.15 6.20 16.28
N GLU A 81 -16.78 6.37 15.01
CA GLU A 81 -17.73 6.44 13.90
C GLU A 81 -18.16 5.07 13.35
N HIS A 82 -17.44 4.01 13.72
CA HIS A 82 -17.62 2.68 13.16
C HIS A 82 -17.81 1.63 14.26
N ASN A 83 -18.63 0.61 13.97
CA ASN A 83 -18.63 -0.63 14.75
C ASN A 83 -17.94 -1.73 13.94
N PHE A 84 -17.16 -2.55 14.63
CA PHE A 84 -16.35 -3.62 14.04
C PHE A 84 -16.88 -4.95 14.53
N HIS A 85 -17.14 -5.85 13.60
CA HIS A 85 -17.52 -7.22 13.90
C HIS A 85 -16.64 -8.17 13.10
N GLU A 86 -16.09 -9.18 13.75
CA GLU A 86 -15.34 -10.25 13.12
C GLU A 86 -15.94 -11.60 13.54
N GLU A 87 -16.20 -12.45 12.56
CA GLU A 87 -16.64 -13.82 12.73
C GLU A 87 -15.61 -14.74 12.08
N ARG A 88 -15.01 -15.63 12.89
CA ARG A 88 -14.04 -16.58 12.38
C ARG A 88 -14.75 -17.70 11.63
N LEU A 89 -14.45 -17.84 10.34
CA LEU A 89 -15.04 -18.87 9.47
C LEU A 89 -14.18 -20.15 9.45
N GLY A 90 -12.86 -19.99 9.55
CA GLY A 90 -11.90 -21.09 9.49
C GLY A 90 -10.58 -20.77 10.21
N ASP A 91 -9.57 -21.61 9.99
CA ASP A 91 -8.28 -21.43 10.66
C ASP A 91 -7.53 -20.19 10.16
N SER A 92 -7.57 -19.96 8.84
CA SER A 92 -6.91 -18.84 8.13
C SER A 92 -7.90 -17.82 7.57
N VAL A 93 -9.18 -17.90 7.91
CA VAL A 93 -10.23 -17.05 7.33
C VAL A 93 -11.15 -16.47 8.40
N SER A 94 -11.40 -15.17 8.33
CA SER A 94 -12.48 -14.51 9.07
C SER A 94 -13.30 -13.58 8.21
N TYR A 95 -14.60 -13.58 8.45
CA TYR A 95 -15.52 -12.60 7.91
C TYR A 95 -15.54 -11.35 8.79
N VAL A 96 -15.55 -10.17 8.17
CA VAL A 96 -15.50 -8.91 8.90
C VAL A 96 -16.52 -7.92 8.35
N GLU A 97 -17.19 -7.23 9.26
CA GLU A 97 -18.09 -6.13 8.97
C GLU A 97 -17.62 -4.85 9.65
N ILE A 98 -17.67 -3.75 8.89
CA ILE A 98 -17.57 -2.41 9.43
C ILE A 98 -18.89 -1.70 9.21
N ASP A 99 -19.62 -1.48 10.30
CA ASP A 99 -20.83 -0.66 10.30
C ASP A 99 -20.49 0.81 10.46
N THR A 100 -21.07 1.65 9.61
CA THR A 100 -21.03 3.11 9.72
C THR A 100 -22.45 3.65 10.00
N PRO A 101 -22.89 3.75 11.27
CA PRO A 101 -24.27 4.08 11.61
C PRO A 101 -24.75 5.43 11.04
N LYS A 102 -23.91 6.47 11.08
CA LYS A 102 -24.22 7.79 10.52
C LYS A 102 -24.54 7.77 9.02
N ARG A 103 -24.11 6.71 8.31
CA ARG A 103 -24.32 6.51 6.88
C ARG A 103 -25.29 5.38 6.56
N ALA A 104 -25.85 4.72 7.59
CA ALA A 104 -26.72 3.54 7.47
C ALA A 104 -26.14 2.50 6.49
N ARG A 105 -24.86 2.18 6.68
CA ARG A 105 -24.09 1.34 5.76
C ARG A 105 -23.24 0.35 6.54
N THR A 106 -23.19 -0.86 6.02
CA THR A 106 -22.27 -1.92 6.44
C THR A 106 -21.37 -2.23 5.25
N ASP A 107 -20.06 -2.20 5.46
CA ASP A 107 -19.06 -2.64 4.49
C ASP A 107 -18.58 -4.03 4.91
N GLN A 108 -18.64 -4.98 3.98
CA GLN A 108 -18.33 -6.40 4.24
C GLN A 108 -17.04 -6.81 3.52
N PHE A 109 -16.20 -7.58 4.21
CA PHE A 109 -14.94 -8.06 3.67
C PHE A 109 -14.48 -9.34 4.36
N VAL A 110 -13.52 -10.04 3.75
CA VAL A 110 -12.94 -11.27 4.29
C VAL A 110 -11.46 -11.03 4.57
N PHE A 111 -11.03 -11.44 5.76
CA PHE A 111 -9.64 -11.58 6.14
C PHE A 111 -9.16 -12.98 5.80
N VAL A 112 -8.05 -13.06 5.08
CA VAL A 112 -7.28 -14.28 4.84
C VAL A 112 -5.89 -14.06 5.45
N ASP A 113 -5.54 -14.92 6.39
CA ASP A 113 -4.24 -14.91 7.07
C ASP A 113 -3.24 -15.78 6.31
N ASP A 114 -2.20 -15.15 5.77
CA ASP A 114 -1.11 -15.78 5.02
C ASP A 114 0.19 -15.81 5.85
N GLY A 115 0.07 -15.72 7.17
CA GLY A 115 1.19 -15.76 8.11
C GLY A 115 1.76 -14.37 8.38
N ASP A 116 2.84 -14.00 7.68
CA ASP A 116 3.47 -12.68 7.83
C ASP A 116 2.62 -11.57 7.17
N TYR A 117 1.58 -11.94 6.43
CA TYR A 117 0.71 -11.03 5.69
C TYR A 117 -0.77 -11.33 5.95
N LEU A 118 -1.59 -10.29 5.83
CA LEU A 118 -3.05 -10.34 5.86
C LEU A 118 -3.59 -9.83 4.53
N ARG A 119 -4.39 -10.65 3.85
CA ARG A 119 -5.19 -10.26 2.69
C ARG A 119 -6.59 -9.87 3.13
N VAL A 120 -7.04 -8.69 2.70
CA VAL A 120 -8.41 -8.21 2.88
C VAL A 120 -9.13 -8.17 1.54
N ILE A 121 -10.11 -9.05 1.34
CA ILE A 121 -10.84 -9.22 0.08
C ILE A 121 -12.25 -8.60 0.20
N THR A 122 -12.63 -7.76 -0.75
CA THR A 122 -13.95 -7.10 -0.73
C THR A 122 -14.47 -6.72 -2.12
N ALA A 123 -15.79 -6.73 -2.28
CA ALA A 123 -16.48 -6.18 -3.44
C ALA A 123 -16.97 -4.73 -3.23
N GLU A 124 -16.65 -4.11 -2.08
CA GLU A 124 -17.13 -2.78 -1.74
C GLU A 124 -16.54 -1.68 -2.62
N ARG A 125 -17.24 -0.56 -2.75
CA ARG A 125 -16.80 0.54 -3.63
C ARG A 125 -15.57 1.24 -3.05
N ARG A 126 -14.63 1.65 -3.92
CA ARG A 126 -13.36 2.29 -3.56
C ARG A 126 -13.51 3.45 -2.55
N LYS A 127 -14.45 4.37 -2.82
CA LYS A 127 -14.72 5.53 -1.93
C LYS A 127 -15.08 5.16 -0.48
N TRP A 128 -15.49 3.91 -0.25
CA TRP A 128 -15.84 3.38 1.07
C TRP A 128 -14.68 2.60 1.65
N THR A 129 -13.99 1.77 0.86
CA THR A 129 -12.79 1.07 1.31
C THR A 129 -11.67 2.03 1.75
N GLU A 130 -11.57 3.22 1.15
CA GLU A 130 -10.70 4.33 1.62
C GLU A 130 -11.02 4.78 3.06
N LYS A 131 -12.27 4.64 3.48
CA LYS A 131 -12.77 5.10 4.78
C LYS A 131 -12.89 3.99 5.80
N THR A 132 -12.94 2.74 5.36
CA THR A 132 -13.10 1.56 6.22
C THR A 132 -11.82 0.74 6.22
N VAL A 133 -11.58 -0.10 5.21
CA VAL A 133 -10.47 -1.05 5.15
C VAL A 133 -9.10 -0.39 5.19
N GLU A 134 -8.85 0.63 4.36
CA GLU A 134 -7.53 1.29 4.35
C GLU A 134 -7.23 2.01 5.65
N LYS A 135 -8.26 2.60 6.27
CA LYS A 135 -8.14 3.23 7.58
C LYS A 135 -7.93 2.21 8.68
N LEU A 136 -8.54 1.03 8.56
CA LEU A 136 -8.30 -0.06 9.48
C LEU A 136 -6.84 -0.50 9.44
N ILE A 137 -6.32 -0.79 8.24
CA ILE A 137 -4.92 -1.17 8.02
C ILE A 137 -3.98 -0.06 8.51
N GLN A 138 -4.31 1.20 8.26
CA GLN A 138 -3.49 2.34 8.67
C GLN A 138 -3.45 2.52 10.19
N TYR A 139 -4.54 2.24 10.91
CA TYR A 139 -4.68 2.61 12.31
C TYR A 139 -4.48 1.45 13.29
N LEU A 140 -4.57 0.20 12.83
CA LEU A 140 -4.23 -0.96 13.66
C LEU A 140 -2.72 -1.14 13.72
N PRO A 141 -2.08 -1.07 14.91
CA PRO A 141 -0.62 -1.24 15.02
C PRO A 141 -0.12 -2.63 14.64
N SER A 142 -1.00 -3.63 14.68
CA SER A 142 -0.73 -5.01 14.27
C SER A 142 -0.76 -5.20 12.76
N LEU A 143 -1.20 -4.19 12.00
CA LEU A 143 -1.20 -4.20 10.54
C LEU A 143 -0.31 -3.08 10.01
N GLU A 144 0.28 -3.34 8.85
CA GLU A 144 1.06 -2.33 8.16
C GLU A 144 0.84 -2.41 6.68
N ARG A 145 0.63 -1.27 6.04
CA ARG A 145 0.36 -1.22 4.60
C ARG A 145 1.56 -1.70 3.80
N VAL A 146 1.33 -2.63 2.87
CA VAL A 146 2.33 -2.98 1.87
C VAL A 146 2.52 -1.83 0.90
N PHE A 147 3.77 -1.52 0.59
CA PHE A 147 4.10 -0.52 -0.44
C PHE A 147 5.04 -1.16 -1.46
N LEU A 148 4.83 -0.83 -2.73
CA LEU A 148 5.62 -1.31 -3.86
C LEU A 148 6.08 -0.13 -4.69
N THR A 149 7.31 -0.18 -5.17
CA THR A 149 7.82 0.78 -6.14
C THR A 149 7.15 0.58 -7.51
N PRO A 150 7.20 1.59 -8.39
CA PRO A 150 6.84 1.44 -9.81
C PRO A 150 7.45 0.19 -10.47
N SER A 151 8.76 -0.02 -10.28
CA SER A 151 9.48 -1.17 -10.85
C SER A 151 8.97 -2.50 -10.28
N ASP A 152 8.67 -2.57 -8.98
CA ASP A 152 8.06 -3.77 -8.40
C ASP A 152 6.70 -4.08 -9.05
N LEU A 153 5.88 -3.06 -9.35
CA LEU A 153 4.60 -3.27 -10.02
C LEU A 153 4.79 -3.84 -11.43
N GLU A 154 5.80 -3.36 -12.15
CA GLU A 154 6.13 -3.83 -13.49
C GLU A 154 6.61 -5.28 -13.47
N ASP A 155 7.55 -5.60 -12.59
CA ASP A 155 8.08 -6.96 -12.42
C ASP A 155 6.97 -7.96 -12.07
N ILE A 156 6.13 -7.62 -11.08
CA ILE A 156 5.00 -8.46 -10.67
C ILE A 156 4.04 -8.70 -11.84
N VAL A 157 3.75 -7.70 -12.67
CA VAL A 157 2.85 -7.83 -13.81
C VAL A 157 3.51 -8.61 -14.97
N ALA A 158 4.81 -8.42 -15.18
CA ALA A 158 5.58 -9.07 -16.24
C ALA A 158 5.73 -10.58 -16.01
N ASP A 159 5.88 -10.99 -14.75
CA ASP A 159 5.99 -12.41 -14.36
C ASP A 159 4.67 -13.19 -14.52
N LEU A 160 3.53 -12.51 -14.64
CA LEU A 160 2.26 -13.16 -14.90
C LEU A 160 2.22 -13.70 -16.34
N TYR A 161 2.17 -15.03 -16.47
CA TYR A 161 2.14 -15.70 -17.77
C TYR A 161 1.03 -15.19 -18.71
N GLY A 162 1.43 -14.80 -19.91
CA GLY A 162 0.51 -14.41 -20.99
C GLY A 162 -0.14 -13.03 -20.79
N THR A 163 0.45 -12.17 -19.96
CA THR A 163 -0.10 -10.86 -19.62
C THR A 163 0.34 -9.76 -20.60
N SER A 164 -0.50 -8.74 -20.78
CA SER A 164 -0.11 -7.47 -21.39
C SER A 164 -0.63 -6.28 -20.60
N VAL A 165 0.18 -5.23 -20.51
CA VAL A 165 -0.25 -3.94 -19.97
C VAL A 165 -1.27 -3.31 -20.92
N ALA A 166 -2.42 -2.95 -20.38
CA ALA A 166 -3.52 -2.32 -21.11
C ALA A 166 -3.59 -0.80 -20.85
N GLY A 167 -2.88 -0.32 -19.82
CA GLY A 167 -2.79 1.10 -19.48
C GLY A 167 -2.20 1.31 -18.09
N PHE A 168 -2.04 2.57 -17.69
CA PHE A 168 -1.56 2.90 -16.34
C PHE A 168 -2.03 4.30 -15.92
N THR A 169 -1.93 4.58 -14.62
CA THR A 169 -2.15 5.90 -14.05
C THR A 169 -0.88 6.40 -13.40
N ALA A 170 -0.39 7.54 -13.87
CA ALA A 170 0.74 8.24 -13.27
C ALA A 170 0.28 9.50 -12.54
N LYS A 171 0.97 9.85 -11.46
CA LYS A 171 0.83 11.16 -10.81
C LYS A 171 1.94 12.05 -11.35
N TYR A 172 1.54 13.21 -11.86
CA TYR A 172 2.42 14.25 -12.38
C TYR A 172 2.40 15.45 -11.44
N HIS A 173 3.58 16.00 -11.16
CA HIS A 173 3.73 17.25 -10.43
C HIS A 173 4.38 18.32 -11.31
N SER A 174 3.73 19.46 -11.46
CA SER A 174 4.23 20.52 -12.35
C SER A 174 5.40 21.28 -11.74
N TYR A 175 6.55 21.33 -12.42
CA TYR A 175 7.75 22.06 -11.96
C TYR A 175 7.53 23.54 -11.62
N LYS A 176 6.54 24.19 -12.23
CA LYS A 176 6.34 25.65 -12.10
C LYS A 176 5.19 26.04 -11.18
N THR A 177 4.45 25.07 -10.65
CA THR A 177 3.25 25.30 -9.84
C THR A 177 2.95 24.09 -8.96
N ASP A 178 2.41 24.28 -7.75
CA ASP A 178 1.97 23.21 -6.83
C ASP A 178 0.76 22.36 -7.32
N LYS A 179 0.52 22.30 -8.62
CA LYS A 179 -0.56 21.55 -9.24
C LYS A 179 -0.12 20.11 -9.45
N ARG A 180 -0.83 19.20 -8.79
CA ARG A 180 -0.79 17.76 -9.07
C ARG A 180 -1.85 17.40 -10.10
N ALA A 181 -1.48 16.58 -11.06
CA ALA A 181 -2.40 15.98 -12.01
C ALA A 181 -2.27 14.47 -11.99
N SER A 182 -3.37 13.76 -12.26
CA SER A 182 -3.33 12.33 -12.55
C SER A 182 -3.54 12.15 -14.05
N ILE A 183 -2.60 11.51 -14.71
CA ILE A 183 -2.64 11.24 -16.14
C ILE A 183 -2.88 9.75 -16.33
N ARG A 184 -3.89 9.41 -17.14
CA ARG A 184 -4.21 8.02 -17.46
C ARG A 184 -3.83 7.74 -18.91
N PHE A 185 -3.06 6.68 -19.10
CA PHE A 185 -2.61 6.21 -20.41
C PHE A 185 -3.31 4.91 -20.75
N HIS A 186 -3.67 4.73 -22.02
CA HIS A 186 -4.38 3.56 -22.52
C HIS A 186 -3.59 2.93 -23.67
N GLY A 187 -3.39 1.61 -23.62
CA GLY A 187 -2.71 0.83 -24.66
C GLY A 187 -1.20 1.07 -24.74
N GLY A 188 -0.55 1.31 -23.60
CA GLY A 188 0.90 1.57 -23.53
C GLY A 188 1.74 0.31 -23.67
N THR A 189 2.88 0.47 -24.31
CA THR A 189 4.03 -0.45 -24.26
C THR A 189 5.00 -0.04 -23.14
N ASP A 190 5.97 -0.88 -22.82
CA ASP A 190 7.03 -0.54 -21.86
C ASP A 190 7.77 0.75 -22.30
N GLU A 191 7.97 0.96 -23.61
CA GLU A 191 8.51 2.21 -24.15
C GLU A 191 7.63 3.44 -23.87
N ASP A 192 6.32 3.28 -23.67
CA ASP A 192 5.42 4.40 -23.37
C ASP A 192 5.48 4.78 -21.88
N LEU A 193 5.81 3.83 -21.00
CA LEU A 193 6.11 4.10 -19.59
C LEU A 193 7.39 4.95 -19.50
N GLU A 194 8.47 4.50 -20.13
CA GLU A 194 9.74 5.23 -20.18
C GLU A 194 9.58 6.65 -20.75
N LYS A 195 8.80 6.82 -21.83
CA LYS A 195 8.56 8.16 -22.41
C LYS A 195 7.79 9.08 -21.45
N VAL A 196 6.88 8.54 -20.66
CA VAL A 196 6.11 9.34 -19.70
C VAL A 196 6.98 9.83 -18.57
N GLU A 197 7.85 8.97 -18.05
CA GLU A 197 8.85 9.36 -17.05
C GLU A 197 9.79 10.43 -17.64
N ASN A 198 10.35 10.20 -18.82
CA ASN A 198 11.29 11.15 -19.43
C ASN A 198 10.67 12.52 -19.82
N VAL A 199 9.41 12.55 -20.27
CA VAL A 199 8.78 13.78 -20.79
C VAL A 199 8.01 14.53 -19.71
N PHE A 200 7.38 13.80 -18.80
CA PHE A 200 6.49 14.36 -17.80
C PHE A 200 7.01 14.19 -16.38
N ASP A 201 8.11 13.50 -16.12
CA ASP A 201 8.59 13.30 -14.74
C ASP A 201 7.51 12.65 -13.86
N ALA A 202 6.89 11.62 -14.42
CA ALA A 202 5.67 11.04 -13.86
C ALA A 202 5.78 9.52 -13.82
N LYS A 203 5.61 8.97 -12.62
CA LYS A 203 5.75 7.54 -12.37
C LYS A 203 4.44 6.80 -12.31
N PRO A 204 4.38 5.54 -12.74
CA PRO A 204 3.17 4.75 -12.66
C PRO A 204 2.86 4.45 -11.19
N THR A 205 1.72 4.93 -10.73
CA THR A 205 1.17 4.64 -9.40
C THR A 205 0.19 3.46 -9.42
N ARG A 206 -0.21 3.06 -10.63
CA ARG A 206 -1.14 1.96 -10.88
C ARG A 206 -0.97 1.45 -12.31
N LEU A 207 -0.84 0.14 -12.49
CA LEU A 207 -0.86 -0.53 -13.79
C LEU A 207 -2.22 -1.21 -14.01
N GLU A 208 -2.80 -1.04 -15.19
CA GLU A 208 -3.96 -1.79 -15.68
C GLU A 208 -3.47 -2.80 -16.70
N PHE A 209 -3.83 -4.07 -16.53
CA PHE A 209 -3.35 -5.14 -17.41
C PHE A 209 -4.44 -6.15 -17.72
N ASN A 210 -4.15 -7.00 -18.69
CA ASN A 210 -5.04 -8.05 -19.13
C ASN A 210 -4.29 -9.35 -19.45
N GLN A 211 -4.92 -10.51 -19.21
CA GLN A 211 -4.38 -11.81 -19.64
C GLN A 211 -4.90 -12.18 -21.03
N ARG A 212 -3.98 -12.55 -21.93
CA ARG A 212 -4.25 -12.81 -23.34
C ARG A 212 -4.94 -14.17 -23.51
N ASN A 213 -6.10 -14.20 -24.17
CA ASN A 213 -6.70 -15.43 -24.73
C ASN A 213 -7.82 -15.23 -25.77
N SER A 214 -7.93 -14.06 -26.42
CA SER A 214 -8.70 -13.73 -27.65
C SER A 214 -8.64 -12.18 -27.84
N PRO A 215 -9.36 -11.52 -28.79
CA PRO A 215 -9.54 -10.06 -28.74
C PRO A 215 -10.10 -9.59 -27.38
N GLU A 216 -10.79 -10.49 -26.69
CA GLU A 216 -11.28 -10.32 -25.34
C GLU A 216 -10.35 -11.04 -24.36
N ALA A 217 -9.85 -10.28 -23.38
CA ALA A 217 -8.92 -10.79 -22.39
C ALA A 217 -9.63 -11.68 -21.36
N ALA A 218 -8.96 -12.76 -20.93
CA ALA A 218 -9.50 -13.73 -19.96
C ALA A 218 -9.65 -13.12 -18.56
N VAL A 219 -8.71 -12.27 -18.17
CA VAL A 219 -8.71 -11.54 -16.90
C VAL A 219 -8.39 -10.08 -17.19
N ARG A 220 -9.11 -9.14 -16.55
CA ARG A 220 -8.79 -7.71 -16.57
C ARG A 220 -8.62 -7.21 -15.14
N SER A 221 -7.44 -6.73 -14.82
CA SER A 221 -7.07 -6.37 -13.46
C SER A 221 -6.20 -5.12 -13.42
N SER A 222 -5.94 -4.64 -12.22
CA SER A 222 -5.00 -3.54 -12.00
C SER A 222 -4.33 -3.65 -10.65
N VAL A 223 -3.04 -3.33 -10.59
CA VAL A 223 -2.23 -3.28 -9.36
C VAL A 223 -1.86 -1.84 -9.05
N ALA A 224 -1.80 -1.50 -7.76
CA ALA A 224 -1.43 -0.16 -7.30
C ALA A 224 -0.29 -0.23 -6.28
N GLN A 225 0.56 0.80 -6.28
CA GLN A 225 1.74 0.91 -5.43
C GLN A 225 1.41 0.77 -3.93
N GLU A 226 0.20 1.14 -3.56
CA GLU A 226 -0.22 1.24 -2.17
C GLU A 226 -0.78 -0.10 -1.62
N GLY A 227 -0.18 -1.22 -2.01
CA GLY A 227 -0.49 -2.54 -1.44
C GLY A 227 -1.88 -3.06 -1.77
N HIS A 228 -2.48 -2.64 -2.88
CA HIS A 228 -3.79 -3.15 -3.28
C HIS A 228 -3.88 -3.40 -4.77
N PHE A 229 -4.71 -4.37 -5.15
CA PHE A 229 -5.04 -4.64 -6.53
C PHE A 229 -6.54 -4.92 -6.68
N THR A 230 -7.01 -4.86 -7.92
CA THR A 230 -8.43 -4.92 -8.25
C THR A 230 -8.66 -5.80 -9.46
N PHE A 231 -9.57 -6.77 -9.32
CA PHE A 231 -10.07 -7.57 -10.43
C PHE A 231 -11.37 -6.96 -10.94
N SER A 232 -11.40 -6.65 -12.23
CA SER A 232 -12.53 -5.97 -12.86
C SER A 232 -13.47 -6.90 -13.62
N SER A 233 -12.93 -7.99 -14.19
CA SER A 233 -13.74 -9.03 -14.84
C SER A 233 -12.90 -10.28 -15.07
N VAL A 234 -13.54 -11.44 -14.95
CA VAL A 234 -13.02 -12.74 -15.41
C VAL A 234 -13.97 -13.29 -16.47
N ARG A 235 -13.45 -13.93 -17.51
CA ARG A 235 -14.28 -14.52 -18.56
C ARG A 235 -14.82 -15.88 -18.10
N PRO A 236 -16.08 -16.23 -18.44
CA PRO A 236 -16.61 -17.58 -18.20
C PRO A 236 -15.69 -18.66 -18.75
N GLY A 237 -15.43 -19.68 -17.94
CA GLY A 237 -14.47 -20.75 -18.25
C GLY A 237 -13.00 -20.41 -17.97
N SER A 238 -12.72 -19.24 -17.39
CA SER A 238 -11.37 -18.82 -16.94
C SER A 238 -11.32 -18.56 -15.43
N GLU A 239 -12.27 -19.08 -14.66
CA GLU A 239 -12.40 -18.88 -13.21
C GLU A 239 -11.17 -19.39 -12.46
N GLU A 240 -10.71 -20.61 -12.77
CA GLU A 240 -9.48 -21.19 -12.22
C GLU A 240 -8.26 -20.31 -12.49
N ARG A 241 -8.16 -19.77 -13.71
CA ARG A 241 -7.09 -18.84 -14.08
C ARG A 241 -7.20 -17.51 -13.33
N GLY A 242 -8.41 -17.04 -13.08
CA GLY A 242 -8.69 -15.86 -12.26
C GLY A 242 -8.20 -16.04 -10.81
N ALA A 243 -8.54 -17.17 -10.19
CA ALA A 243 -8.08 -17.54 -8.85
C ALA A 243 -6.54 -17.67 -8.79
N GLN A 244 -5.93 -18.36 -9.76
CA GLN A 244 -4.48 -18.48 -9.84
C GLN A 244 -3.80 -17.11 -9.98
N THR A 245 -4.35 -16.22 -10.80
CA THR A 245 -3.78 -14.86 -10.98
C THR A 245 -3.86 -14.05 -9.69
N LEU A 246 -4.92 -14.21 -8.89
CA LEU A 246 -5.05 -13.55 -7.59
C LEU A 246 -3.94 -14.00 -6.64
N GLU A 247 -3.71 -15.32 -6.58
CA GLU A 247 -2.67 -15.91 -5.74
C GLU A 247 -1.25 -15.52 -6.18
N GLU A 248 -0.99 -15.54 -7.49
CA GLU A 248 0.30 -15.10 -8.08
C GLU A 248 0.57 -13.62 -7.75
N LEU A 249 -0.44 -12.75 -7.84
CA LEU A 249 -0.32 -11.34 -7.46
C LEU A 249 -0.03 -11.15 -5.97
N SER A 250 -0.75 -11.86 -5.09
CA SER A 250 -0.52 -11.79 -3.65
C SER A 250 0.91 -12.17 -3.31
N LYS A 251 1.39 -13.30 -3.83
CA LYS A 251 2.77 -13.76 -3.62
C LYS A 251 3.82 -12.81 -4.18
N GLY A 252 3.55 -12.19 -5.34
CA GLY A 252 4.43 -11.18 -5.91
C GLY A 252 4.56 -9.96 -4.98
N PHE A 253 3.44 -9.44 -4.46
CA PHE A 253 3.44 -8.33 -3.51
C PHE A 253 4.23 -8.67 -2.24
N GLU A 254 3.98 -9.85 -1.67
CA GLU A 254 4.68 -10.32 -0.47
C GLU A 254 6.18 -10.43 -0.74
N ALA A 255 6.59 -11.09 -1.83
CA ALA A 255 8.00 -11.29 -2.15
C ALA A 255 8.77 -9.97 -2.34
N HIS A 256 8.19 -9.00 -3.06
CA HIS A 256 8.84 -7.70 -3.27
C HIS A 256 8.85 -6.83 -2.00
N ASP A 257 7.77 -6.84 -1.21
CA ASP A 257 7.77 -6.16 0.10
C ASP A 257 8.83 -6.76 1.04
N GLU A 258 8.97 -8.08 1.05
CA GLU A 258 10.00 -8.75 1.85
C GLU A 258 11.42 -8.38 1.42
N GLN A 259 11.67 -8.37 0.10
CA GLN A 259 12.98 -8.05 -0.48
C GLN A 259 13.37 -6.60 -0.19
N ASN A 260 12.43 -5.67 -0.34
CA ASN A 260 12.72 -4.24 -0.29
C ASN A 260 12.60 -3.65 1.12
N TYR A 261 11.72 -4.21 1.99
CA TYR A 261 11.31 -3.50 3.21
C TYR A 261 11.28 -4.36 4.50
N LYS A 262 11.67 -5.64 4.50
CA LYS A 262 11.64 -6.48 5.73
C LYS A 262 12.65 -6.02 6.78
N VAL A 263 12.20 -5.27 7.79
CA VAL A 263 13.04 -4.78 8.90
C VAL A 263 13.15 -5.81 10.04
N LYS A 264 14.18 -6.67 9.97
CA LYS A 264 14.52 -7.71 10.99
C LYS A 264 14.56 -7.27 12.47
N HIS A 265 14.83 -6.00 12.78
CA HIS A 265 14.93 -5.48 14.15
C HIS A 265 14.21 -4.13 14.25
N ARG A 266 13.10 -4.05 14.98
CA ARG A 266 12.41 -2.79 15.27
C ARG A 266 13.07 -2.06 16.46
N PRO A 267 13.11 -0.71 16.49
CA PRO A 267 13.57 0.03 17.67
C PRO A 267 12.70 -0.32 18.88
N THR A 268 13.30 -0.40 20.07
CA THR A 268 12.57 -0.61 21.34
C THR A 268 12.86 0.53 22.33
N ARG A 269 11.81 1.06 22.99
CA ARG A 269 11.94 2.12 24.01
C ARG A 269 12.55 1.60 25.29
N GLU A 270 13.64 2.20 25.75
CA GLU A 270 14.00 2.19 27.17
C GLU A 270 14.01 3.62 27.75
N THR A 271 13.34 3.80 28.89
CA THR A 271 13.23 5.11 29.56
C THR A 271 14.14 5.14 30.77
N PHE A 272 15.18 5.99 30.77
CA PHE A 272 16.03 6.21 31.93
C PHE A 272 15.76 7.57 32.58
N LYS A 273 15.99 7.66 33.90
CA LYS A 273 15.64 8.82 34.75
C LYS A 273 16.33 10.15 34.34
N ASN A 274 17.36 10.13 33.50
CA ASN A 274 18.11 11.32 33.07
C ASN A 274 18.24 11.44 31.54
N GLY A 275 17.25 10.97 30.78
CA GLY A 275 17.20 11.06 29.32
C GLY A 275 16.71 9.77 28.67
N PHE A 276 16.34 9.87 27.40
CA PHE A 276 16.05 8.71 26.56
C PHE A 276 17.29 8.34 25.75
N THR A 277 17.60 7.05 25.66
CA THR A 277 18.56 6.50 24.70
C THR A 277 17.78 5.49 23.87
N ILE A 278 17.81 5.64 22.55
CA ILE A 278 17.17 4.68 21.63
C ILE A 278 18.21 3.62 21.33
N GLU A 279 18.11 2.45 21.97
CA GLU A 279 18.91 1.29 21.56
C GLU A 279 18.30 0.66 20.30
N GLY A 280 19.14 0.44 19.28
CA GLY A 280 18.76 -0.28 18.07
C GLY A 280 18.04 0.55 17.00
N GLY A 281 18.51 1.76 16.70
CA GLY A 281 18.01 2.55 15.58
C GLY A 281 18.16 1.80 14.24
N THR A 282 17.03 1.45 13.62
CA THR A 282 17.03 1.04 12.20
C THR A 282 17.39 2.26 11.38
N THR A 283 18.46 2.13 10.62
CA THR A 283 18.82 3.10 9.59
C THR A 283 18.49 2.50 8.24
N LEU A 284 17.56 3.11 7.53
CA LEU A 284 17.38 2.86 6.10
C LEU A 284 18.28 3.83 5.36
N ARG A 285 19.06 3.33 4.40
CA ARG A 285 19.85 4.15 3.49
C ARG A 285 19.20 4.07 2.12
N LEU A 286 18.93 5.22 1.55
CA LEU A 286 18.56 5.36 0.14
C LEU A 286 19.85 5.76 -0.58
N ILE A 287 20.33 4.89 -1.47
CA ILE A 287 21.55 5.08 -2.25
C ILE A 287 21.17 5.62 -3.60
N ASP A 288 21.77 6.71 -4.03
CA ASP A 288 21.61 7.18 -5.41
C ASP A 288 22.41 6.28 -6.38
N ASP A 289 21.71 5.48 -7.19
CA ASP A 289 22.30 4.56 -8.19
C ASP A 289 22.54 5.25 -9.55
N SER A 290 22.35 6.57 -9.66
CA SER A 290 22.54 7.27 -10.92
C SER A 290 24.02 7.47 -11.29
N GLU A 291 24.58 6.55 -12.09
CA GLU A 291 25.93 6.75 -12.65
C GLU A 291 26.00 7.93 -13.65
N ASP A 292 24.85 8.40 -14.16
CA ASP A 292 24.75 9.39 -15.25
C ASP A 292 23.93 10.66 -14.92
N TYR A 293 23.37 10.82 -13.71
CA TYR A 293 22.47 11.93 -13.35
C TYR A 293 22.75 12.51 -11.96
N SER A 294 23.76 13.37 -11.84
CA SER A 294 23.91 14.19 -10.63
C SER A 294 22.79 15.25 -10.58
N LEU A 295 22.08 15.38 -9.46
CA LEU A 295 21.15 16.49 -9.24
C LEU A 295 21.87 17.83 -9.48
N GLU A 296 21.22 18.78 -10.16
CA GLU A 296 21.78 20.15 -10.33
C GLU A 296 21.85 20.92 -9.00
N GLN A 297 21.14 20.44 -7.98
CA GLN A 297 21.00 21.01 -6.63
C GLN A 297 21.41 19.96 -5.59
N ASP A 298 21.93 20.42 -4.45
CA ASP A 298 22.32 19.58 -3.32
C ASP A 298 21.13 18.73 -2.82
N THR A 299 21.36 17.44 -2.56
CA THR A 299 20.34 16.47 -2.15
C THR A 299 19.58 16.92 -0.90
N ALA A 300 20.25 17.56 0.07
CA ALA A 300 19.58 18.05 1.27
C ALA A 300 18.68 19.25 0.98
N ASP A 301 19.14 20.22 0.18
CA ASP A 301 18.32 21.35 -0.26
C ASP A 301 17.08 20.86 -1.03
N PHE A 302 17.25 19.87 -1.91
CA PHE A 302 16.16 19.31 -2.70
C PHE A 302 15.16 18.53 -1.83
N LEU A 303 15.65 17.70 -0.89
CA LEU A 303 14.81 16.97 0.08
C LEU A 303 13.98 17.94 0.93
N GLU A 304 14.60 19.00 1.40
CA GLU A 304 13.96 20.03 2.20
C GLU A 304 12.83 20.71 1.42
N GLU A 305 13.14 21.25 0.24
CA GLU A 305 12.18 22.00 -0.57
C GLU A 305 11.02 21.12 -1.07
N ARG A 306 11.31 19.92 -1.59
CA ARG A 306 10.33 19.09 -2.32
C ARG A 306 9.51 18.17 -1.43
N ILE A 307 10.09 17.72 -0.33
CA ILE A 307 9.44 16.75 0.57
C ILE A 307 9.01 17.43 1.86
N LEU A 308 9.97 17.98 2.62
CA LEU A 308 9.70 18.47 3.98
C LEU A 308 8.79 19.71 3.98
N ASP A 309 9.10 20.71 3.15
CA ASP A 309 8.34 21.95 3.06
C ASP A 309 7.08 21.81 2.19
N HIS A 310 7.23 21.27 0.98
CA HIS A 310 6.16 21.31 -0.02
C HIS A 310 4.97 20.41 0.32
N LYS A 311 5.17 19.28 0.99
CA LYS A 311 4.05 18.37 1.33
C LYS A 311 3.19 18.87 2.49
N ARG A 312 3.68 19.82 3.31
CA ARG A 312 3.06 20.28 4.58
C ARG A 312 2.67 19.17 5.55
N ARG A 313 3.10 17.93 5.30
CA ARG A 313 2.91 16.73 6.11
C ARG A 313 3.89 16.70 7.27
N TYR A 314 5.08 17.24 7.05
CA TYR A 314 6.15 17.23 8.02
C TYR A 314 6.21 18.54 8.81
N GLU A 315 6.52 18.43 10.10
CA GLU A 315 7.14 19.49 10.88
C GLU A 315 8.57 19.07 11.14
N TYR A 316 9.54 19.95 10.94
CA TYR A 316 10.93 19.57 11.12
C TYR A 316 11.77 20.69 11.69
N SER A 317 12.89 20.31 12.30
CA SER A 317 13.94 21.22 12.72
C SER A 317 15.26 20.80 12.10
N VAL A 318 16.00 21.78 11.59
CA VAL A 318 17.36 21.60 11.05
C VAL A 318 18.35 21.91 12.15
N TRP A 319 19.25 20.97 12.44
CA TRP A 319 20.39 21.23 13.34
C TRP A 319 21.63 21.62 12.53
N GLU A 320 21.92 20.85 11.49
CA GLU A 320 22.97 21.13 10.52
C GLU A 320 22.43 20.84 9.11
N HIS A 321 23.03 21.42 8.08
CA HIS A 321 22.66 21.15 6.70
C HIS A 321 22.66 19.62 6.44
N GLY A 322 21.63 19.10 5.79
CA GLY A 322 21.45 17.65 5.60
C GLY A 322 20.99 16.88 6.83
N ASN A 323 20.78 17.52 8.00
CA ASN A 323 20.38 16.83 9.22
C ASN A 323 19.06 17.37 9.77
N TYR A 324 18.02 16.55 9.66
CA TYR A 324 16.64 16.91 9.97
C TYR A 324 16.08 16.04 11.08
N PHE A 325 15.51 16.67 12.10
CA PHE A 325 14.58 15.98 13.00
C PHE A 325 13.17 16.24 12.49
N VAL A 326 12.49 15.19 12.04
CA VAL A 326 11.21 15.27 11.34
C VAL A 326 10.11 14.66 12.21
N PHE A 327 8.96 15.30 12.23
CA PHE A 327 7.72 14.81 12.80
C PHE A 327 6.67 14.72 11.70
N ASP A 328 6.26 13.50 11.38
CA ASP A 328 5.18 13.24 10.44
C ASP A 328 3.83 13.53 11.11
N LYS A 329 3.12 14.55 10.66
CA LYS A 329 1.81 14.91 11.22
C LYS A 329 0.70 13.94 10.85
N ASP A 330 0.86 13.16 9.79
CA ASP A 330 -0.15 12.23 9.33
C ASP A 330 -0.14 10.95 10.17
N THR A 331 1.05 10.46 10.53
CA THR A 331 1.23 9.28 11.40
C THR A 331 1.42 9.65 12.88
N GLY A 332 1.84 10.88 13.18
CA GLY A 332 2.15 11.36 14.53
C GLY A 332 3.50 10.84 15.04
N GLU A 333 4.42 10.52 14.14
CA GLU A 333 5.66 9.81 14.46
C GLU A 333 6.90 10.65 14.14
N PRO A 334 7.89 10.72 15.04
CA PRO A 334 9.16 11.38 14.76
C PRO A 334 10.09 10.42 14.00
N PHE A 335 11.02 10.96 13.21
CA PHE A 335 12.19 10.26 12.69
C PHE A 335 13.32 11.26 12.39
N GLU A 336 14.52 10.77 12.15
CA GLU A 336 15.66 11.60 11.75
C GLU A 336 16.06 11.32 10.32
N ILE A 337 16.50 12.35 9.61
CA ILE A 337 17.08 12.26 8.28
C ILE A 337 18.48 12.83 8.35
N THR A 338 19.43 12.08 7.83
CA THR A 338 20.79 12.55 7.56
C THR A 338 21.07 12.37 6.08
N VAL A 339 21.56 13.40 5.42
CA VAL A 339 22.01 13.36 4.03
C VAL A 339 23.54 13.40 4.05
N GLU A 340 24.18 12.36 3.50
CA GLU A 340 25.63 12.33 3.30
C GLU A 340 25.91 12.15 1.80
N ASP A 341 26.55 13.14 1.19
CA ASP A 341 26.71 13.25 -0.26
C ASP A 341 25.33 13.19 -0.96
N GLU A 342 25.09 12.19 -1.80
CA GLU A 342 23.81 11.97 -2.46
C GLU A 342 22.90 11.02 -1.68
N ASP A 343 23.39 10.33 -0.64
CA ASP A 343 22.61 9.31 0.06
C ASP A 343 21.73 9.90 1.18
N ILE A 344 20.53 9.35 1.32
CA ILE A 344 19.57 9.75 2.36
C ILE A 344 19.44 8.63 3.40
N TYR A 345 19.79 8.92 4.65
CA TYR A 345 19.69 8.03 5.79
C TYR A 345 18.48 8.38 6.65
N LEU A 346 17.56 7.42 6.82
CA LEU A 346 16.40 7.55 7.70
C LEU A 346 16.66 6.79 9.00
N HIS A 347 16.71 7.51 10.10
CA HIS A 347 16.95 6.96 11.43
C HIS A 347 15.65 6.87 12.21
N ALA A 348 15.22 5.64 12.48
CA ALA A 348 13.98 5.39 13.20
C ALA A 348 14.14 5.88 14.64
N LYS A 349 13.18 6.68 15.09
CA LYS A 349 12.96 6.96 16.49
C LYS A 349 12.07 5.89 17.10
N GLU A 350 11.93 6.01 18.40
CA GLU A 350 11.29 5.04 19.27
C GLU A 350 9.81 4.73 18.91
N ASN A 351 9.11 5.72 18.36
CA ASN A 351 7.72 5.59 17.92
C ASN A 351 7.60 5.50 16.39
N THR A 352 8.71 5.41 15.66
CA THR A 352 8.66 5.32 14.19
C THR A 352 8.30 3.91 13.78
N THR A 353 7.16 3.79 13.13
CA THR A 353 6.74 2.56 12.47
C THR A 353 7.35 2.48 11.09
N SER A 354 7.44 1.27 10.57
CA SER A 354 7.88 1.05 9.19
C SER A 354 6.90 1.67 8.19
N THR A 355 5.65 1.95 8.55
CA THR A 355 4.70 2.74 7.75
C THR A 355 5.21 4.16 7.49
N THR A 356 5.68 4.88 8.52
CA THR A 356 6.23 6.24 8.34
C THR A 356 7.45 6.23 7.43
N PHE A 357 8.28 5.19 7.54
CA PHE A 357 9.44 5.02 6.66
C PHE A 357 9.03 4.66 5.23
N ARG A 358 8.09 3.74 5.03
CA ARG A 358 7.56 3.39 3.71
C ARG A 358 6.96 4.60 3.04
N ASP A 359 6.12 5.35 3.75
CA ASP A 359 5.49 6.57 3.24
C ASP A 359 6.53 7.65 2.90
N PHE A 360 7.55 7.82 3.74
CA PHE A 360 8.62 8.78 3.47
C PHE A 360 9.48 8.35 2.28
N CYS A 361 9.93 7.08 2.22
CA CYS A 361 10.66 6.53 1.08
C CYS A 361 9.83 6.64 -0.20
N SER A 362 8.50 6.46 -0.13
CA SER A 362 7.61 6.68 -1.27
C SER A 362 7.67 8.11 -1.78
N LEU A 363 7.67 9.10 -0.87
CA LEU A 363 7.80 10.51 -1.24
C LEU A 363 9.19 10.83 -1.79
N VAL A 364 10.24 10.21 -1.24
CA VAL A 364 11.60 10.33 -1.79
C VAL A 364 11.64 9.75 -3.20
N PHE A 365 11.22 8.51 -3.40
CA PHE A 365 11.16 7.92 -4.73
C PHE A 365 10.26 8.72 -5.69
N GLU A 366 9.13 9.25 -5.23
CA GLU A 366 8.24 10.10 -6.05
C GLU A 366 8.88 11.44 -6.44
N GLU A 367 9.70 12.07 -5.58
CA GLU A 367 10.27 13.40 -5.85
C GLU A 367 11.71 13.35 -6.41
N PHE A 368 12.44 12.25 -6.20
CA PHE A 368 13.83 12.02 -6.65
C PHE A 368 13.94 11.07 -7.84
N ASP A 369 12.85 10.83 -8.57
CA ASP A 369 12.87 10.12 -9.86
C ASP A 369 13.64 8.78 -9.89
N SER A 370 13.50 7.97 -8.83
CA SER A 370 13.79 6.51 -8.76
C SER A 370 15.24 6.14 -8.96
N THR A 371 16.14 7.11 -8.95
CA THR A 371 17.56 6.82 -8.94
C THR A 371 17.97 6.16 -7.62
N TYR A 372 17.15 6.26 -6.58
CA TYR A 372 17.48 5.72 -5.27
C TYR A 372 17.15 4.23 -5.12
N SER A 373 18.14 3.41 -4.76
CA SER A 373 17.97 2.03 -4.26
C SER A 373 18.01 1.98 -2.73
N LEU A 374 17.50 0.91 -2.13
CA LEU A 374 17.40 0.79 -0.67
C LEU A 374 18.45 -0.17 -0.12
N GLU A 375 19.37 0.33 0.71
CA GLU A 375 20.32 -0.47 1.47
C GLU A 375 20.02 -0.35 2.97
N LYS A 376 19.99 -1.49 3.66
CA LYS A 376 19.60 -1.54 5.07
C LYS A 376 20.77 -1.92 5.96
N ASN A 377 21.06 -1.07 6.94
CA ASN A 377 22.05 -1.34 7.97
C ASN A 377 21.41 -1.39 9.36
N SER A 378 21.56 -2.54 10.04
CA SER A 378 21.10 -2.71 11.42
C SER A 378 22.27 -3.19 12.29
N ARG A 379 22.60 -2.44 13.35
CA ARG A 379 23.66 -2.80 14.30
C ARG A 379 23.06 -3.27 15.62
N ARG A 380 23.50 -4.44 16.09
CA ARG A 380 23.42 -4.82 17.51
C ARG A 380 24.60 -4.17 18.24
N LEU A 381 24.34 -3.39 19.27
CA LEU A 381 25.38 -3.03 20.24
C LEU A 381 25.28 -3.96 21.45
N LYS A 382 26.45 -4.29 22.02
CA LYS A 382 26.64 -5.39 22.99
C LYS A 382 25.86 -5.15 24.28
N ALA A 383 25.30 -6.26 24.79
CA ALA A 383 24.61 -6.43 26.07
C ALA A 383 25.42 -5.99 27.30
#